data_AF-A0A0P9CIG2-F1
#
_entry.id   AF-A0A0P9CIG2-F1
#
_cell.length_a   1.000
_cell.length_b   1.000
_cell.length_c   1.000
_cell.angle_alpha   90.00
_cell.angle_beta   90.00
_cell.angle_gamma   90.00
#
_symmetry.space_group_name_H-M   'P 1'
#
loop_
_entity.id
_entity.type
_entity.pdbx_description
1 polymer ?
#
loop_
_entity_poly.entity_id
_entity_poly.type
_entity_poly.pdbx_seq_one_letter_code
_entity_poly.pdbx_strand_id
1 'polypeptide(L)'
;MGTFVLLIEALLVLRVMPPGFDGWKSVTVGPGQTLWELGEVYCPNTDPRYVVGAIETRNHIDANIQPGDVLWVPTKSVSVWTRLVF
;
A
#
# COMPACT_ATOMS: atom_id res chain seq x y z
N MET A 1 -34.55 -12.80 2.73
CA MET A 1 -34.28 -11.35 2.85
C MET A 1 -32.96 -11.08 3.56
N GLY A 2 -32.68 -11.62 4.75
CA GLY A 2 -31.46 -11.28 5.52
C GLY A 2 -30.12 -11.75 4.95
N THR A 3 -30.04 -12.92 4.30
CA THR A 3 -28.76 -13.47 3.81
C THR A 3 -28.16 -12.69 2.65
N PHE A 4 -28.98 -12.19 1.73
CA PHE A 4 -28.51 -11.37 0.60
C PHE A 4 -27.94 -10.02 1.06
N VAL A 5 -28.54 -9.39 2.08
CA VAL A 5 -28.05 -8.14 2.65
C VAL A 5 -26.68 -8.34 3.30
N LEU A 6 -26.52 -9.37 4.13
CA LEU A 6 -25.24 -9.69 4.77
C LEU A 6 -24.13 -10.01 3.74
N LEU A 7 -24.50 -10.66 2.63
CA LEU A 7 -23.56 -11.00 1.57
C LEU A 7 -23.10 -9.74 0.81
N ILE A 8 -24.02 -8.80 0.55
CA ILE A 8 -23.68 -7.49 -0.03
C ILE A 8 -22.81 -6.68 0.93
N GLU A 9 -23.15 -6.61 2.21
CA GLU A 9 -22.35 -5.91 3.23
C GLU A 9 -20.93 -6.49 3.32
N ALA A 10 -20.79 -7.82 3.36
CA ALA A 10 -19.49 -8.49 3.38
C ALA A 10 -18.67 -8.18 2.11
N LEU A 11 -19.30 -8.16 0.93
CA LEU A 11 -18.63 -7.80 -0.33
C LEU A 11 -18.20 -6.33 -0.36
N LEU A 12 -19.01 -5.42 0.21
CA LEU A 12 -18.65 -4.01 0.33
C LEU A 12 -17.47 -3.81 1.27
N VAL A 13 -17.43 -4.51 2.40
CA VAL A 13 -16.29 -4.48 3.33
C VAL A 13 -15.01 -4.98 2.65
N LEU A 14 -15.08 -6.10 1.93
CA LEU A 14 -13.94 -6.66 1.18
C LEU A 14 -13.42 -5.72 0.08
N ARG A 15 -14.25 -4.82 -0.45
CA ARG A 15 -13.83 -3.79 -1.42
C ARG A 15 -13.12 -2.60 -0.79
N VAL A 16 -13.41 -2.31 0.47
CA VAL A 16 -12.87 -1.14 1.19
C VAL A 16 -11.62 -1.50 1.99
N MET A 17 -11.35 -2.78 2.24
CA MET A 17 -10.16 -3.20 2.98
C MET A 17 -8.87 -2.76 2.27
N PRO A 18 -7.89 -2.22 3.02
CA PRO A 18 -6.61 -1.84 2.44
C PRO A 18 -5.88 -3.07 1.89
N PRO A 19 -5.15 -2.92 0.77
CA PRO A 19 -4.34 -4.01 0.22
C PRO A 19 -3.18 -4.35 1.16
N GLY A 20 -2.70 -5.58 1.07
CA GLY A 20 -1.41 -5.93 1.67
C GLY A 20 -0.26 -5.53 0.77
N PHE A 21 0.96 -5.54 1.31
CA PHE A 21 2.18 -5.23 0.55
C PHE A 21 3.27 -6.26 0.79
N ASP A 22 4.03 -6.56 -0.26
CA ASP A 22 5.14 -7.53 -0.23
C ASP A 22 6.27 -7.12 -1.20
N GLY A 23 7.37 -7.87 -1.20
CA GLY A 23 8.53 -7.64 -2.06
C GLY A 23 9.23 -6.33 -1.76
N TRP A 24 9.59 -6.09 -0.50
CA TRP A 24 10.20 -4.83 -0.07
C TRP A 24 11.61 -4.64 -0.64
N LYS A 25 11.90 -3.42 -1.10
CA LYS A 25 13.21 -3.03 -1.65
C LYS A 25 13.69 -1.73 -1.02
N SER A 26 14.99 -1.63 -0.74
CA SER A 26 15.64 -0.38 -0.33
C SER A 26 15.83 0.55 -1.53
N VAL A 27 15.33 1.77 -1.43
CA VAL A 27 15.40 2.82 -2.46
C VAL A 27 15.95 4.09 -1.83
N THR A 28 16.89 4.74 -2.50
CA THR A 28 17.39 6.05 -2.10
C THR A 28 16.51 7.15 -2.68
N VAL A 29 16.03 8.05 -1.83
CA VAL A 29 15.19 9.19 -2.21
C VAL A 29 16.00 10.20 -3.03
N GLY A 30 15.52 10.53 -4.22
CA GLY A 30 16.12 11.55 -5.08
C GLY A 30 15.73 12.99 -4.70
N PRO A 31 16.43 14.01 -5.23
CA PRO A 31 16.06 15.42 -5.02
C PRO A 31 14.66 15.71 -5.54
N GLY A 32 13.79 16.27 -4.69
CA GLY A 32 12.41 16.62 -5.02
C GLY A 32 11.45 15.44 -5.13
N GLN A 33 11.91 14.21 -4.88
CA GLN A 33 11.08 13.02 -4.92
C GLN A 33 10.16 12.94 -3.70
N THR A 34 8.93 12.47 -3.90
CA THR A 34 7.94 12.31 -2.84
C THR A 34 7.60 10.83 -2.57
N LEU A 35 7.05 10.54 -1.38
CA LEU A 35 6.50 9.21 -1.08
C LEU A 35 5.37 8.82 -2.05
N TRP A 36 4.60 9.80 -2.52
CA TRP A 36 3.52 9.60 -3.47
C TRP A 36 4.06 9.09 -4.81
N GLU A 37 5.06 9.76 -5.37
CA GLU A 37 5.71 9.34 -6.61
C GLU A 37 6.38 7.97 -6.48
N LEU A 38 7.00 7.68 -5.32
CA LEU A 38 7.53 6.34 -5.04
C LEU A 38 6.40 5.30 -5.06
N GLY A 39 5.24 5.62 -4.49
CA GLY A 39 4.07 4.74 -4.53
C GLY A 39 3.58 4.47 -5.96
N GLU A 40 3.47 5.51 -6.79
CA GLU A 40 3.05 5.40 -8.19
C GLU A 40 4.06 4.62 -9.04
N VAL A 41 5.36 4.77 -8.79
CA VAL A 41 6.41 4.08 -9.54
C VAL A 41 6.51 2.61 -9.16
N TYR A 42 6.51 2.28 -7.88
CA TYR A 42 6.75 0.92 -7.40
C TYR A 42 5.48 0.07 -7.27
N CYS A 43 4.31 0.70 -7.12
CA CYS A 43 3.00 0.05 -7.02
C CYS A 43 1.95 0.77 -7.90
N PRO A 44 2.11 0.85 -9.24
CA PRO A 44 1.28 1.69 -10.13
C PRO A 44 -0.21 1.33 -10.17
N ASN A 45 -0.54 0.07 -9.86
CA ASN A 45 -1.92 -0.43 -9.88
C ASN A 45 -2.62 -0.32 -8.52
N THR A 46 -2.05 0.41 -7.56
CA THR A 46 -2.58 0.57 -6.21
C THR A 46 -2.71 2.04 -5.88
N ASP A 47 -3.78 2.38 -5.14
CA ASP A 47 -3.95 3.75 -4.66
C ASP A 47 -2.72 4.16 -3.83
N PRO A 48 -2.00 5.22 -4.24
CA PRO A 48 -0.76 5.63 -3.60
C PRO A 48 -0.93 5.91 -2.10
N ARG A 49 -2.12 6.28 -1.63
CA ARG A 49 -2.40 6.54 -0.21
C ARG A 49 -2.10 5.32 0.67
N TYR A 50 -2.46 4.13 0.22
CA TYR A 50 -2.15 2.90 0.94
C TYR A 50 -0.66 2.58 0.91
N VAL A 51 -0.01 2.87 -0.22
CA VAL A 51 1.42 2.63 -0.40
C VAL A 51 2.24 3.55 0.50
N VAL A 52 1.90 4.84 0.53
CA VAL A 52 2.52 5.84 1.41
C VAL A 52 2.40 5.42 2.87
N GLY A 53 1.20 5.11 3.34
CA GLY A 53 1.00 4.66 4.73
C GLY A 53 1.79 3.39 5.07
N ALA A 54 1.95 2.47 4.11
CA ALA A 54 2.78 1.29 4.28
C ALA A 54 4.28 1.62 4.36
N ILE A 55 4.77 2.56 3.55
CA ILE A 55 6.17 3.03 3.59
C ILE A 55 6.45 3.71 4.92
N GLU A 56 5.58 4.62 5.36
CA GLU A 56 5.68 5.31 6.66
C GLU A 56 5.76 4.30 7.81
N THR A 57 4.81 3.36 7.84
CA THR A 57 4.75 2.30 8.87
C THR A 57 6.01 1.42 8.87
N ARG A 58 6.50 1.02 7.68
CA ARG A 58 7.65 0.11 7.57
C ARG A 58 8.98 0.76 7.93
N ASN A 59 9.12 2.04 7.62
CA ASN A 59 10.37 2.78 7.86
C ASN A 59 10.37 3.52 9.19
N HIS A 60 9.25 3.52 9.93
CA HIS A 60 9.06 4.27 11.17
C HIS A 60 9.31 5.77 10.96
N ILE A 61 8.77 6.31 9.87
CA ILE A 61 8.87 7.72 9.49
C ILE A 61 7.49 8.31 9.28
N ASP A 62 7.43 9.64 9.32
CA ASP A 62 6.29 10.42 8.83
C ASP A 62 6.50 10.84 7.37
N ALA A 63 5.54 11.60 6.81
CA ALA A 63 5.57 12.08 5.43
C ALA A 63 6.75 13.02 5.07
N ASN A 64 7.63 13.36 6.02
CA ASN A 64 8.75 14.26 5.81
C ASN A 64 10.02 13.47 5.48
N ILE A 65 10.34 13.38 4.19
CA ILE A 65 11.54 12.69 3.66
C ILE A 65 12.55 13.68 3.10
N GLN A 66 13.83 13.33 3.13
CA GLN A 66 14.91 14.14 2.56
C GLN A 66 15.64 13.40 1.44
N PRO A 67 16.19 14.13 0.44
CA PRO A 67 17.06 13.53 -0.56
C PRO A 67 18.26 12.84 0.08
N GLY A 68 18.53 11.61 -0.34
CA GLY A 68 19.58 10.75 0.23
C GLY A 68 19.07 9.75 1.26
N ASP A 69 17.84 9.88 1.75
CA ASP A 69 17.24 8.90 2.67
C ASP A 69 17.10 7.53 2.00
N VAL A 70 17.37 6.47 2.74
CA VAL A 70 17.20 5.09 2.27
C VAL A 70 15.93 4.52 2.88
N LEU A 71 14.91 4.31 2.03
CA LEU A 71 13.58 3.85 2.43
C LEU A 71 13.28 2.46 1.88
N TRP A 72 12.63 1.64 2.68
CA TRP A 72 12.01 0.40 2.25
C TRP A 72 10.68 0.71 1.57
N VAL A 73 10.61 0.41 0.28
CA VAL A 73 9.43 0.62 -0.56
C VAL A 73 8.89 -0.74 -1.01
N PRO A 74 7.57 -0.99 -0.95
CA PRO A 74 6.99 -2.23 -1.44
C PRO A 74 7.05 -2.24 -2.97
N THR A 75 7.28 -3.41 -3.56
CA THR A 75 7.26 -3.57 -5.03
C THR A 75 6.02 -4.29 -5.54
N LYS A 76 5.20 -4.82 -4.63
CA LYS A 76 3.98 -5.56 -4.96
C LYS A 76 2.87 -5.22 -3.97
N SER A 77 1.71 -4.95 -4.54
CA SER A 77 0.45 -4.93 -3.82
C SER A 77 -0.19 -6.31 -3.91
N VAL A 78 -0.60 -6.86 -2.78
CA VAL A 78 -1.32 -8.14 -2.70
C VAL A 78 -2.77 -7.87 -2.35
N SER A 79 -3.66 -8.44 -3.17
CA SER A 79 -5.09 -8.31 -2.93
C SER A 79 -5.48 -9.05 -1.65
N VAL A 80 -6.50 -8.55 -0.96
CA VAL A 80 -7.06 -9.20 0.23
C VAL A 80 -7.51 -10.63 -0.10
N TRP A 81 -8.11 -10.85 -1.28
CA TRP A 81 -8.53 -12.17 -1.72
C TRP A 81 -7.37 -13.16 -1.71
N THR A 82 -6.22 -12.78 -2.25
CA THR A 82 -5.01 -13.62 -2.26
C THR A 82 -4.58 -14.05 -0.86
N ARG A 83 -4.84 -13.26 0.18
CA ARG A 83 -4.51 -13.60 1.58
C ARG A 83 -5.54 -14.50 2.27
N LEU A 84 -6.75 -14.62 1.71
CA LEU A 84 -7.84 -15.39 2.30
C LEU A 84 -7.95 -16.81 1.73
N VAL A 85 -7.39 -17.05 0.53
CA VAL A 85 -7.43 -18.37 -0.15
C VAL A 85 -6.12 -19.16 -0.04
N PHE A 86 -5.07 -18.57 0.51
CA PHE A 86 -3.76 -19.18 0.75
C PHE A 86 -3.33 -18.92 2.20
#